data_AF-A0A0M2HUK4-F1
#
_entry.id   AF-A0A0M2HUK4-F1
#
_cell.length_a   1.000
_cell.length_b   1.000
_cell.length_c   1.000
_cell.angle_alpha   90.00
_cell.angle_beta   90.00
_cell.angle_gamma   90.00
#
_symmetry.space_group_name_H-M   'P 1'
#
loop_
_entity.id
_entity.type
_entity.pdbx_description
1 polymer ?
#
loop_
_entity_poly.entity_id
_entity_poly.type
_entity_poly.pdbx_seq_one_letter_code
_entity_poly.pdbx_strand_id
1 'polypeptide(L)'
;MTAVLSRRGVLGAGAVAVGVGLASGGLPASAATSIHSSAAASASAVQVDPLLPVRSLFTGREGVEFVGFSPWSEHRLVLVEVGDLTGAGDAEHRFRLAFTTDAGARDGIYRILKDGAIVASLFLAAVTDAPILEAIVDRREEGA
;
A
#
# COMPACT_ATOMS: atom_id res chain seq x y z
N MET A 1 42.18 9.89 -18.26
CA MET A 1 41.33 9.03 -17.40
C MET A 1 40.01 9.79 -17.26
N THR A 2 38.85 9.40 -17.76
CA THR A 2 38.21 8.09 -17.98
C THR A 2 37.12 8.19 -19.07
N ALA A 3 36.66 7.04 -19.57
CA ALA A 3 36.18 6.78 -20.93
C ALA A 3 34.82 7.38 -21.36
N VAL A 4 34.74 7.76 -22.64
CA VAL A 4 33.51 8.00 -23.41
C VAL A 4 32.94 6.65 -23.85
N LEU A 5 31.71 6.32 -23.42
CA LEU A 5 31.09 5.03 -23.74
C LEU A 5 30.17 5.11 -24.97
N SER A 6 30.66 4.44 -26.01
CA SER A 6 30.04 3.81 -27.19
C SER A 6 28.58 4.11 -27.56
N ARG A 7 28.42 4.58 -28.80
CA ARG A 7 27.19 4.60 -29.60
C ARG A 7 27.17 3.34 -30.47
N ARG A 8 26.14 2.49 -30.35
CA ARG A 8 25.54 1.67 -31.43
C ARG A 8 24.73 0.50 -30.85
N GLY A 9 23.44 0.50 -31.18
CA GLY A 9 22.52 -0.62 -31.01
C GLY A 9 21.22 -0.30 -31.75
N VAL A 10 21.28 -0.29 -33.08
CA VAL A 10 20.12 -0.26 -33.97
C VAL A 10 19.91 -1.68 -34.49
N LEU A 11 18.68 -2.19 -34.44
CA LEU A 11 18.01 -3.20 -35.29
C LEU A 11 16.91 -3.87 -34.43
N GLY A 12 15.65 -4.01 -34.84
CA GLY A 12 15.00 -3.72 -36.11
C GLY A 12 13.56 -4.25 -36.09
N ALA A 13 12.79 -3.83 -37.10
CA ALA A 13 11.63 -4.47 -37.74
C ALA A 13 10.50 -5.03 -36.83
N GLY A 14 9.30 -4.44 -36.85
CA GLY A 14 8.25 -4.74 -37.85
C GLY A 14 7.21 -5.66 -37.19
N ALA A 15 5.89 -5.65 -37.45
CA ALA A 15 5.07 -5.03 -38.48
C ALA A 15 3.63 -4.89 -37.93
N VAL A 16 2.85 -4.00 -38.53
CA VAL A 16 1.40 -3.85 -38.33
C VAL A 16 0.67 -4.95 -39.09
N ALA A 17 -0.35 -5.56 -38.48
CA ALA A 17 -1.37 -6.30 -39.22
C ALA A 17 -2.75 -6.06 -38.62
N VAL A 18 -3.51 -5.16 -39.26
CA VAL A 18 -4.97 -5.10 -39.20
C VAL A 18 -5.47 -5.93 -40.38
N GLY A 19 -6.36 -6.89 -40.14
CA GLY A 19 -6.95 -7.70 -41.20
C GLY A 19 -8.28 -8.32 -40.78
N VAL A 20 -9.37 -7.68 -41.19
CA VAL A 20 -10.75 -8.18 -41.15
C VAL A 20 -10.97 -9.09 -42.36
N GLY A 21 -11.58 -10.26 -42.14
CA GLY A 21 -12.02 -11.17 -43.20
C GLY A 21 -13.19 -12.02 -42.75
N LEU A 22 -14.38 -11.74 -43.29
CA LEU A 22 -15.62 -12.51 -43.16
C LEU A 22 -15.61 -13.68 -44.17
N ALA A 23 -15.89 -14.92 -43.71
CA ALA A 23 -16.52 -15.97 -44.53
C ALA A 23 -17.11 -17.09 -43.65
N SER A 24 -18.44 -17.12 -43.66
CA SER A 24 -19.46 -18.12 -43.32
C SER A 24 -19.10 -19.60 -43.16
N GLY A 25 -19.65 -20.22 -42.10
CA GLY A 25 -20.30 -21.55 -42.19
C GLY A 25 -19.69 -22.72 -41.39
N GLY A 26 -20.02 -22.83 -40.10
CA GLY A 26 -19.84 -24.06 -39.31
C GLY A 26 -19.93 -23.84 -37.79
N LEU A 27 -21.11 -24.06 -37.20
CA LEU A 27 -21.40 -24.06 -35.75
C LEU A 27 -21.25 -25.49 -35.16
N PRO A 28 -21.14 -25.70 -33.83
CA PRO A 28 -19.99 -25.38 -32.98
C PRO A 28 -19.52 -26.64 -32.20
N ALA A 29 -18.25 -26.73 -31.81
CA ALA A 29 -17.82 -27.69 -30.78
C ALA A 29 -16.70 -27.09 -29.92
N SER A 30 -16.93 -27.17 -28.61
CA SER A 30 -16.33 -26.37 -27.54
C SER A 30 -14.81 -26.43 -27.44
N ALA A 31 -14.21 -25.27 -27.22
CA ALA A 31 -12.81 -25.09 -26.89
C ALA A 31 -12.53 -25.51 -25.44
N ALA A 32 -11.63 -26.47 -25.24
CA ALA A 32 -10.98 -26.71 -23.95
C ALA A 32 -9.62 -26.02 -23.96
N THR A 33 -9.62 -24.72 -23.67
CA THR A 33 -8.40 -23.97 -23.35
C THR A 33 -7.99 -24.34 -21.92
N SER A 34 -6.86 -25.03 -21.78
CA SER A 34 -6.20 -25.21 -20.50
C SER A 34 -5.64 -23.86 -20.03
N ILE A 35 -6.41 -23.18 -19.19
CA ILE A 35 -5.97 -22.00 -18.47
C ILE A 35 -4.96 -22.50 -17.42
N HIS A 36 -3.70 -22.09 -17.54
CA HIS A 36 -2.74 -22.19 -16.45
C HIS A 36 -3.26 -21.28 -15.33
N SER A 37 -3.97 -21.91 -14.39
CA SER A 37 -4.52 -21.28 -13.21
C SER A 37 -3.35 -21.02 -12.26
N SER A 38 -2.68 -19.87 -12.40
CA SER A 38 -2.05 -19.29 -11.22
C SER A 38 -3.22 -18.83 -10.35
N ALA A 39 -3.51 -19.60 -9.32
CA ALA A 39 -4.42 -19.21 -8.27
C ALA A 39 -3.88 -17.94 -7.62
N ALA A 40 -4.22 -16.78 -8.20
CA ALA A 40 -4.37 -15.57 -7.42
C ALA A 40 -5.53 -15.87 -6.48
N ALA A 41 -5.20 -16.34 -5.28
CA ALA A 41 -6.12 -16.36 -4.18
C ALA A 41 -6.59 -14.91 -4.00
N SER A 42 -7.71 -14.57 -4.63
CA SER A 42 -8.50 -13.42 -4.25
C SER A 42 -8.97 -13.72 -2.83
N ALA A 43 -8.12 -13.38 -1.87
CA ALA A 43 -8.53 -13.22 -0.50
C ALA A 43 -9.67 -12.20 -0.57
N SER A 44 -10.89 -12.68 -0.38
CA SER A 44 -12.00 -11.82 -0.01
C SER A 44 -11.60 -11.16 1.30
N ALA A 45 -10.91 -10.03 1.17
CA ALA A 45 -10.63 -9.15 2.27
C ALA A 45 -12.01 -8.75 2.80
N VAL A 46 -12.33 -9.23 3.99
CA VAL A 46 -13.37 -8.65 4.82
C VAL A 46 -13.16 -7.14 4.74
N GLN A 47 -14.13 -6.43 4.14
CA GLN A 47 -14.11 -4.97 4.15
C GLN A 47 -14.42 -4.53 5.59
N VAL A 48 -13.44 -4.69 6.48
CA VAL A 48 -13.25 -3.76 7.58
C VAL A 48 -13.11 -2.43 6.89
N ASP A 49 -13.90 -1.41 7.24
CA ASP A 49 -13.69 -0.06 6.71
C ASP A 49 -12.25 0.35 7.08
N PRO A 50 -11.25 0.25 6.17
CA PRO A 50 -9.83 0.27 6.56
C PRO A 50 -9.35 1.70 6.84
N LEU A 51 -10.28 2.65 6.91
CA LEU A 51 -10.02 4.09 6.91
C LEU A 51 -10.22 4.72 8.28
N LEU A 52 -10.66 3.96 9.28
CA LEU A 52 -11.06 4.47 10.58
C LEU A 52 -10.17 3.88 11.68
N PRO A 53 -8.90 4.32 11.78
CA PRO A 53 -8.00 3.89 12.85
C PRO A 53 -8.64 4.21 14.22
N VAL A 54 -8.65 3.21 15.10
CA VAL A 54 -8.97 3.35 16.52
C VAL A 54 -7.77 2.92 17.34
N ARG A 55 -7.62 3.50 18.53
CA ARG A 55 -6.48 3.24 19.43
C ARG A 55 -6.33 1.76 19.77
N SER A 56 -7.43 1.02 19.88
CA SER A 56 -7.42 -0.43 20.18
C SER A 56 -6.71 -1.29 19.13
N LEU A 57 -6.54 -0.81 17.88
CA LEU A 57 -5.79 -1.55 16.85
C LEU A 57 -4.29 -1.57 17.12
N PHE A 58 -3.78 -0.59 17.88
CA PHE A 58 -2.36 -0.35 18.09
C PHE A 58 -1.92 -0.53 19.54
N THR A 59 -2.83 -0.36 20.50
CA THR A 59 -2.51 -0.46 21.93
C THR A 59 -1.99 -1.85 22.29
N GLY A 60 -0.87 -1.91 23.03
CA GLY A 60 -0.24 -3.17 23.42
C GLY A 60 0.50 -3.88 22.29
N ARG A 61 0.73 -3.19 21.16
CA ARG A 61 1.48 -3.69 20.00
C ARG A 61 2.78 -2.95 19.78
N GLU A 62 3.32 -2.31 20.80
CA GLU A 62 4.63 -1.67 20.76
C GLU A 62 5.71 -2.72 20.42
N GLY A 63 6.61 -2.38 19.51
CA GLY A 63 7.59 -3.27 18.92
C GLY A 63 7.06 -4.15 17.78
N VAL A 64 5.76 -4.13 17.49
CA VAL A 64 5.19 -4.89 16.37
C VAL A 64 5.51 -4.20 15.04
N GLU A 65 5.89 -5.02 14.08
CA GLU A 65 6.16 -4.61 12.71
C GLU A 65 4.90 -4.61 11.85
N PHE A 66 4.78 -3.54 11.06
CA PHE A 66 3.78 -3.26 10.05
C PHE A 66 4.49 -2.90 8.74
N VAL A 67 3.75 -3.02 7.63
CA VAL A 67 4.21 -2.58 6.31
C VAL A 67 3.45 -1.32 5.93
N GLY A 68 4.16 -0.23 5.67
CA GLY A 68 3.60 1.04 5.24
C GLY A 68 3.69 1.19 3.73
N PHE A 69 2.56 1.12 3.03
CA PHE A 69 2.51 1.36 1.59
C PHE A 69 2.16 2.81 1.28
N SER A 70 3.08 3.52 0.64
CA SER A 70 2.87 4.87 0.11
C SER A 70 2.87 4.86 -1.43
N PRO A 71 2.40 5.92 -2.12
CA PRO A 71 2.47 6.01 -3.58
C PRO A 71 3.89 5.91 -4.16
N TRP A 72 4.91 6.21 -3.35
CA TRP A 72 6.29 6.25 -3.79
C TRP A 72 7.05 4.97 -3.52
N SER A 73 6.80 4.33 -2.37
CA SER A 73 7.52 3.14 -1.91
C SER A 73 6.82 2.46 -0.75
N GLU A 74 7.20 1.20 -0.53
CA GLU A 74 6.85 0.42 0.66
C GLU A 74 7.96 0.58 1.70
N HIS A 75 7.56 0.78 2.97
CA HIS A 75 8.47 0.98 4.10
C HIS A 75 8.12 0.05 5.26
N ARG A 76 9.16 -0.38 5.99
CA ARG A 76 9.01 -1.15 7.22
C ARG A 76 8.71 -0.20 8.37
N LEU A 77 7.56 -0.37 9.01
CA LEU A 77 7.11 0.48 10.13
C LEU A 77 7.07 -0.35 11.41
N VAL A 78 7.86 0.00 12.42
CA VAL A 78 7.78 -0.65 13.74
C VAL A 78 7.14 0.32 14.72
N LEU A 79 6.02 -0.08 15.32
CA LEU A 79 5.30 0.78 16.27
C LEU A 79 6.15 0.98 17.52
N VAL A 80 6.41 2.23 17.87
CA VAL A 80 7.23 2.61 19.03
C VAL A 80 6.34 3.00 20.20
N GLU A 81 5.32 3.81 19.91
CA GLU A 81 4.51 4.44 20.94
C GLU A 81 3.08 4.67 20.44
N VAL A 82 2.13 4.45 21.36
CA VAL A 82 0.74 4.89 21.25
C VAL A 82 0.50 5.90 22.36
N GLY A 83 0.52 7.19 22.02
CA GLY A 83 0.42 8.29 22.95
C GLY A 83 -0.98 8.91 22.99
N ASP A 84 -1.30 9.54 24.12
CA ASP A 84 -2.50 10.36 24.25
C ASP A 84 -2.25 11.78 23.75
N LEU A 85 -3.22 12.37 23.06
CA LEU A 85 -3.18 13.78 22.71
C LEU A 85 -3.70 14.61 23.88
N THR A 86 -3.02 15.70 24.21
CA THR A 86 -3.41 16.58 25.30
C THR A 86 -4.71 17.33 24.97
N GLY A 87 -5.67 17.34 25.91
CA GLY A 87 -6.95 18.03 25.80
C GLY A 87 -8.14 17.21 26.32
N ALA A 88 -9.35 17.78 26.23
CA ALA A 88 -10.60 17.04 26.43
C ALA A 88 -10.98 16.33 25.12
N GLY A 89 -11.37 15.06 25.20
CA GLY A 89 -11.80 14.25 24.05
C GLY A 89 -11.78 12.75 24.35
N ASP A 90 -12.34 11.98 23.44
CA ASP A 90 -12.27 10.52 23.49
C ASP A 90 -10.87 10.04 23.04
N ALA A 91 -10.14 9.40 23.95
CA ALA A 91 -8.79 8.91 23.70
C ALA A 91 -8.76 7.73 22.72
N GLU A 92 -9.90 7.05 22.49
CA GLU A 92 -9.99 5.97 21.51
C GLU A 92 -9.94 6.50 20.07
N HIS A 93 -10.47 7.71 19.86
CA HIS A 93 -10.53 8.39 18.57
C HIS A 93 -9.54 9.56 18.42
N ARG A 94 -8.89 9.96 19.52
CA ARG A 94 -7.92 11.05 19.54
C ARG A 94 -6.60 10.64 20.21
N PHE A 95 -5.63 10.20 19.40
CA PHE A 95 -4.37 9.65 19.87
C PHE A 95 -3.22 9.89 18.88
N ARG A 96 -1.98 9.72 19.37
CA ARG A 96 -0.73 9.83 18.61
C ARG A 96 -0.13 8.44 18.40
N LEU A 97 0.43 8.20 17.23
CA LEU A 97 1.22 7.01 16.93
C LEU A 97 2.62 7.43 16.50
N ALA A 98 3.64 6.71 16.96
CA ALA A 98 5.01 6.87 16.49
C ALA A 98 5.53 5.54 15.95
N PHE A 99 6.11 5.56 14.75
CA PHE A 99 6.71 4.40 14.09
C PHE A 99 8.18 4.69 13.79
N THR A 100 9.09 3.76 14.08
CA THR A 100 10.41 3.80 13.44
C THR A 100 10.31 3.26 12.02
N THR A 101 11.07 3.86 11.10
CA THR A 101 11.05 3.53 9.67
C THR A 101 12.47 3.36 9.11
N ASP A 102 12.58 2.77 7.92
CA ASP A 102 13.81 2.78 7.14
C ASP A 102 14.11 4.13 6.47
N ALA A 103 15.34 4.26 5.95
CA ALA A 103 15.81 5.49 5.31
C ALA A 103 15.05 5.78 4.01
N GLY A 104 14.65 7.04 3.82
CA GLY A 104 13.97 7.48 2.61
C GLY A 104 12.44 7.53 2.72
N ALA A 105 11.88 7.12 3.85
CA ALA A 105 10.50 7.42 4.20
C ALA A 105 10.27 8.94 4.29
N ARG A 106 9.09 9.37 3.86
CA ARG A 106 8.71 10.78 3.72
C ARG A 106 7.37 11.02 4.38
N ASP A 107 7.01 12.28 4.54
CA ASP A 107 5.65 12.64 4.88
C ASP A 107 4.66 12.20 3.79
N GLY A 108 3.48 11.76 4.18
CA GLY A 108 2.44 11.37 3.24
C GLY A 108 1.39 10.43 3.82
N ILE A 109 0.50 9.96 2.93
CA ILE A 109 -0.54 8.99 3.30
C ILE A 109 0.03 7.58 3.11
N TYR A 110 0.01 6.81 4.19
CA TYR A 110 0.43 5.41 4.24
C TYR A 110 -0.77 4.51 4.51
N ARG A 111 -0.92 3.48 3.69
CA ARG A 111 -1.78 2.35 3.99
C ARG A 111 -0.96 1.39 4.84
N ILE A 112 -1.40 1.12 6.05
CA ILE A 112 -0.73 0.25 7.01
C ILE A 112 -1.24 -1.16 6.81
N LEU A 113 -0.34 -2.11 6.58
CA LEU A 113 -0.64 -3.52 6.42
C LEU A 113 -0.07 -4.32 7.58
N LYS A 114 -0.81 -5.35 7.97
CA LYS A 114 -0.39 -6.40 8.88
C LYS A 114 -0.86 -7.75 8.36
N ASP A 115 0.06 -8.72 8.28
CA ASP A 115 -0.23 -10.08 7.80
C ASP A 115 -0.94 -10.10 6.43
N GLY A 116 -0.56 -9.16 5.54
CA GLY A 116 -1.11 -9.02 4.19
C GLY A 116 -2.45 -8.27 4.08
N ALA A 117 -3.07 -7.89 5.21
CA ALA A 117 -4.32 -7.13 5.24
C ALA A 117 -4.07 -5.67 5.61
N ILE A 118 -4.83 -4.75 5.00
CA ILE A 118 -4.79 -3.33 5.36
C ILE A 118 -5.56 -3.15 6.67
N VAL A 119 -4.89 -2.59 7.67
CA VAL A 119 -5.44 -2.35 9.00
C VAL A 119 -5.77 -0.88 9.25
N ALA A 120 -5.12 0.05 8.55
CA ALA A 120 -5.38 1.48 8.66
C ALA A 120 -4.88 2.26 7.44
N SER A 121 -5.37 3.48 7.28
CA SER A 121 -4.79 4.50 6.39
C SER A 121 -4.49 5.75 7.22
N LEU A 122 -3.24 6.18 7.27
CA LEU A 122 -2.78 7.25 8.14
C LEU A 122 -1.95 8.27 7.36
N PHE A 123 -2.09 9.56 7.68
CA PHE A 123 -1.07 10.52 7.33
C PHE A 123 0.08 10.39 8.34
N LEU A 124 1.26 10.10 7.82
CA LEU A 124 2.50 10.00 8.60
C LEU A 124 3.38 11.19 8.26
N ALA A 125 3.85 11.90 9.29
CA ALA A 125 4.78 13.01 9.17
C ALA A 125 6.18 12.57 9.61
N ALA A 126 7.20 12.91 8.83
CA ALA A 126 8.58 12.65 9.21
C ALA A 126 9.01 13.58 10.36
N VAL A 127 9.57 12.99 11.41
CA VAL A 127 10.20 13.73 12.51
C VAL A 127 11.62 14.11 12.09
N THR A 128 11.96 15.39 12.17
CA THR A 128 13.28 15.89 11.77
C THR A 128 14.40 15.23 12.59
N ASP A 129 15.50 14.88 11.93
CA ASP A 129 16.69 14.26 12.53
C ASP A 129 16.46 12.90 13.23
N ALA A 130 15.32 12.23 12.99
CA ALA A 130 15.06 10.89 13.49
C ALA A 130 14.44 10.00 12.40
N PRO A 131 14.72 8.68 12.37
CA PRO A 131 14.05 7.74 11.49
C PRO A 131 12.65 7.39 12.04
N ILE A 132 11.85 8.40 12.35
CA ILE A 132 10.54 8.28 12.98
C ILE A 132 9.49 8.94 12.10
N LEU A 133 8.39 8.22 11.90
CA LEU A 133 7.15 8.72 11.33
C LEU A 133 6.10 8.83 12.43
N GLU A 134 5.42 9.97 12.49
CA GLU A 134 4.38 10.24 13.46
C GLU A 134 3.01 10.38 12.79
N ALA A 135 1.97 9.80 13.41
CA ALA A 135 0.58 10.00 13.04
C ALA A 135 -0.16 10.70 14.18
N ILE A 136 -0.99 11.67 13.84
CA ILE A 136 -1.99 12.25 14.75
C ILE A 136 -3.36 11.81 14.24
N VAL A 137 -4.05 11.03 15.06
CA VAL A 137 -5.43 10.61 14.79
C VAL A 137 -6.32 11.50 15.65
N ASP A 138 -7.20 12.28 15.02
CA ASP A 138 -8.23 13.08 15.69
C ASP A 138 -9.53 12.91 14.91
N ARG A 139 -10.31 11.89 15.30
CA ARG A 139 -11.64 11.68 14.73
C ARG A 139 -12.67 12.38 15.60
N ARG A 140 -13.45 13.26 14.98
CA ARG A 140 -14.71 13.69 15.56
C ARG A 140 -15.75 12.64 15.25
N GLU A 141 -16.48 12.18 16.25
CA GLU A 141 -17.72 11.46 16.01
C GLU A 141 -18.61 12.39 15.17
N GLU A 142 -18.83 12.07 13.91
CA GLU A 142 -19.91 12.70 13.16
C GLU A 142 -21.21 12.25 13.82
N GLY A 143 -21.77 13.15 14.64
CA GLY A 143 -23.05 12.95 15.28
C GLY A 143 -24.12 12.65 14.23
N ALA A 144 -24.77 11.50 14.41
CA ALA A 144 -25.98 11.12 13.68
C ALA A 144 -27.16 12.03 14.04
#